data_AF-A0A8J3K3F6-F1
#
_entry.id   AF-A0A8J3K3F6-F1
#
_cell.length_a   1.000
_cell.length_b   1.000
_cell.length_c   1.000
_cell.angle_alpha   90.00
_cell.angle_beta   90.00
_cell.angle_gamma   90.00
#
_symmetry.space_group_name_H-M   'P 1'
#
loop_
_entity.id
_entity.type
_entity.pdbx_description
1 polymer ?
#
loop_
_entity_poly.entity_id
_entity_poly.type
_entity_poly.pdbx_seq_one_letter_code
_entity_poly.pdbx_strand_id
1 'polypeptide(L)'
;MTPKRGDRAAPPALPGEYSIRFAANDAAKGWEELCRQAAGNTRTAYEALRDSPCPKPETDRQHRPKYDLAWASHDGERLEQWQYEVTAGGRIWYVVDHEARICWIKHAGTGHPKVTDR
;
A
#
# COMPACT_ATOMS: atom_id res chain seq x y z
N MET A 1 -6.79 6.99 13.27
CA MET A 1 -7.53 6.35 14.38
C MET A 1 -6.54 5.78 15.36
N THR A 2 -6.82 5.90 16.66
CA THR A 2 -6.02 5.29 17.73
C THR A 2 -6.39 3.81 17.87
N PRO A 3 -5.45 2.88 18.07
CA PRO A 3 -5.75 1.48 18.34
C PRO A 3 -6.70 1.34 19.55
N LYS A 4 -7.68 0.43 19.47
CA LYS A 4 -8.62 0.14 20.56
C LYS A 4 -8.67 -1.36 20.89
N ARG A 5 -9.31 -1.68 22.02
CA ARG A 5 -9.54 -3.07 22.47
C ARG A 5 -10.27 -3.86 21.37
N GLY A 6 -9.70 -5.00 20.97
CA GLY A 6 -10.24 -5.87 19.94
C GLY A 6 -9.70 -5.62 18.54
N ASP A 7 -8.92 -4.56 18.32
CA ASP A 7 -8.22 -4.36 17.05
C ASP A 7 -7.02 -5.32 16.92
N ARG A 8 -6.65 -5.65 15.67
CA ARG A 8 -5.41 -6.39 15.41
C ARG A 8 -4.20 -5.56 15.84
N ALA A 9 -3.27 -6.19 16.54
CA ALA A 9 -1.99 -5.58 16.86
C ALA A 9 -1.09 -5.54 15.62
N ALA A 10 -0.66 -4.35 15.22
CA ALA A 10 0.33 -4.20 14.16
C ALA A 10 1.72 -4.65 14.68
N PRO A 11 2.50 -5.40 13.89
CA PRO A 11 3.87 -5.73 14.26
C PRO A 11 4.72 -4.46 14.38
N PRO A 12 5.53 -4.30 15.44
CA PRO A 12 6.40 -3.13 15.59
C PRO A 12 7.39 -3.07 14.42
N ALA A 13 7.65 -1.87 13.86
CA ALA A 13 8.64 -1.72 12.81
C ALA A 13 10.05 -1.99 13.34
N LEU A 14 10.85 -2.77 12.62
CA LEU A 14 12.26 -2.98 12.93
C LEU A 14 13.11 -1.82 12.37
N PRO A 15 14.32 -1.61 12.89
CA PRO A 15 15.25 -0.66 12.29
C PRO A 15 15.51 -1.00 10.82
N GLY A 16 15.16 -0.07 9.94
CA GLY A 16 15.36 -0.22 8.48
C GLY A 16 14.04 -0.28 7.73
N GLU A 17 13.00 -0.81 8.36
CA GLU A 17 11.72 -1.10 7.73
C GLU A 17 10.79 0.12 7.65
N TYR A 18 9.83 0.03 6.73
CA TYR A 18 8.73 0.97 6.59
C TYR A 18 7.53 0.55 7.43
N SER A 19 6.95 1.51 8.15
CA SER A 19 5.61 1.34 8.72
C SER A 19 4.57 1.42 7.62
N ILE A 20 3.58 0.53 7.63
CA ILE A 20 2.46 0.57 6.68
C ILE A 20 1.24 1.16 7.39
N ARG A 21 0.64 2.20 6.79
CA ARG A 21 -0.50 2.92 7.36
C ARG A 21 -1.54 3.20 6.27
N PHE A 22 -2.80 3.37 6.67
CA PHE A 22 -3.86 3.74 5.76
C PHE A 22 -3.99 5.27 5.67
N ALA A 23 -3.97 5.81 4.45
CA ALA A 23 -4.20 7.23 4.21
C ALA A 23 -5.68 7.60 4.25
N ALA A 24 -6.59 6.62 4.16
CA ALA A 24 -8.03 6.82 4.17
C ALA A 24 -8.78 5.59 4.72
N ASN A 25 -9.98 5.80 5.28
CA ASN A 25 -10.81 4.73 5.82
C ASN A 25 -11.20 3.67 4.76
N ASP A 26 -11.43 4.09 3.50
CA ASP A 26 -11.79 3.17 2.43
C ASP A 26 -10.62 2.27 2.02
N ALA A 27 -9.38 2.75 2.13
CA ALA A 27 -8.20 1.91 1.96
C ALA A 27 -8.13 0.82 3.05
N ALA A 28 -8.48 1.14 4.30
CA ALA A 28 -8.53 0.15 5.38
C ALA A 28 -9.61 -0.92 5.14
N LYS A 29 -10.80 -0.52 4.67
CA LYS A 29 -11.88 -1.46 4.31
C LYS A 29 -11.46 -2.40 3.18
N GLY A 30 -10.87 -1.84 2.12
CA GLY A 30 -10.41 -2.62 0.98
C GLY A 30 -9.23 -3.54 1.31
N TRP A 31 -8.37 -3.14 2.24
CA TRP A 31 -7.34 -4.01 2.80
C TRP A 31 -7.94 -5.21 3.53
N GLU A 32 -8.94 -5.01 4.39
CA GLU A 32 -9.61 -6.13 5.07
C GLU A 32 -10.35 -7.04 4.08
N GLU A 33 -10.84 -6.51 2.97
CA GLU A 33 -11.38 -7.31 1.86
C GLU A 33 -10.30 -8.21 1.23
N LEU A 34 -9.14 -7.64 0.90
CA LEU A 34 -7.99 -8.38 0.40
C LEU A 34 -7.53 -9.46 1.39
N CYS A 35 -7.46 -9.13 2.69
CA CYS A 35 -7.14 -10.12 3.71
C CYS A 35 -8.15 -11.27 3.75
N ARG A 36 -9.44 -11.00 3.51
CA ARG A 36 -10.48 -12.05 3.52
C ARG A 36 -10.44 -12.93 2.28
N GLN A 37 -10.23 -12.35 1.10
CA GLN A 37 -10.27 -13.10 -0.17
C GLN A 37 -8.92 -13.71 -0.57
N ALA A 38 -7.81 -13.06 -0.21
CA ALA A 38 -6.46 -13.38 -0.67
C ALA A 38 -5.43 -13.15 0.45
N ALA A 39 -5.65 -13.74 1.62
CA ALA A 39 -4.84 -13.54 2.83
C ALA A 39 -3.32 -13.73 2.58
N GLY A 40 -2.93 -14.83 1.94
CA GLY A 40 -1.52 -15.14 1.66
C GLY A 40 -0.86 -14.09 0.78
N ASN A 41 -1.49 -13.71 -0.34
CA ASN A 41 -0.94 -12.70 -1.23
C ASN A 41 -0.90 -11.32 -0.58
N THR A 42 -1.91 -10.99 0.23
CA THR A 42 -1.95 -9.73 0.98
C THR A 42 -0.83 -9.67 2.01
N ARG A 43 -0.49 -10.82 2.64
CA ARG A 43 0.65 -10.93 3.53
C ARG A 43 1.98 -10.72 2.78
N THR A 44 2.16 -11.34 1.61
CA THR A 44 3.35 -11.11 0.78
C THR A 44 3.47 -9.65 0.37
N ALA A 45 2.37 -9.00 0.00
CA ALA A 45 2.35 -7.57 -0.32
C ALA A 45 2.75 -6.71 0.90
N TYR A 46 2.22 -7.02 2.08
CA TYR A 46 2.59 -6.36 3.33
C TYR A 46 4.09 -6.44 3.59
N GLU A 47 4.69 -7.62 3.44
CA GLU A 47 6.12 -7.84 3.67
C GLU A 47 6.98 -7.09 2.65
N ALA A 48 6.60 -7.13 1.36
CA ALA A 48 7.31 -6.41 0.31
C ALA A 48 7.31 -4.90 0.53
N LEU A 49 6.16 -4.29 0.84
CA LEU A 49 6.06 -2.85 1.12
C LEU A 49 6.85 -2.45 2.37
N ARG A 50 6.91 -3.33 3.37
CA ARG A 50 7.60 -3.08 4.64
C ARG A 50 9.12 -3.13 4.47
N ASP A 51 9.63 -4.05 3.66
CA ASP A 51 11.05 -4.24 3.42
C ASP A 51 11.60 -3.29 2.34
N SER A 52 10.98 -3.29 1.16
CA SER A 52 11.42 -2.50 0.01
C SER A 52 10.22 -1.96 -0.78
N PRO A 53 9.67 -0.80 -0.39
CA PRO A 53 8.50 -0.23 -1.05
C PRO A 53 8.77 0.30 -2.46
N CYS A 54 10.02 0.64 -2.77
CA CYS A 54 10.45 1.12 -4.09
C CYS A 54 11.55 0.20 -4.65
N PRO A 55 11.25 -1.06 -4.99
CA PRO A 55 12.26 -2.02 -5.40
C PRO A 55 12.97 -1.54 -6.68
N LYS A 56 14.29 -1.76 -6.71
CA LYS A 56 15.13 -1.49 -7.89
C LYS A 56 15.94 -2.75 -8.21
N PRO A 57 15.70 -3.42 -9.34
CA PRO A 57 14.71 -3.08 -10.37
C PRO A 57 13.26 -3.25 -9.90
N GLU A 58 12.33 -2.57 -10.58
CA GLU A 58 10.90 -2.79 -10.41
C GLU A 58 10.55 -4.25 -10.76
N THR A 59 9.47 -4.77 -10.17
CA THR A 59 8.99 -6.13 -10.45
C THR A 59 7.65 -6.09 -11.17
N ASP A 60 7.27 -7.18 -11.82
CA ASP A 60 5.97 -7.29 -12.50
C ASP A 60 4.80 -6.93 -11.56
N ARG A 61 4.90 -7.32 -10.28
CA ARG A 61 3.86 -7.07 -9.29
C ARG A 61 4.04 -5.78 -8.50
N GLN A 62 5.21 -5.16 -8.50
CA GLN A 62 5.49 -3.96 -7.72
C GLN A 62 6.30 -2.99 -8.56
N HIS A 63 5.61 -2.00 -9.10
CA HIS A 63 6.17 -1.09 -10.08
C HIS A 63 5.53 0.29 -9.95
N ARG A 64 6.19 1.27 -10.53
CA ARG A 64 5.75 2.66 -10.48
C ARG A 64 4.73 2.90 -11.60
N PRO A 65 3.54 3.46 -11.30
CA PRO A 65 2.63 3.93 -12.34
C PRO A 65 3.30 5.01 -13.21
N LYS A 66 2.78 5.24 -14.41
CA LYS A 66 3.39 6.17 -15.38
C LYS A 66 2.85 7.59 -15.23
N TYR A 67 3.64 8.56 -15.70
CA TYR A 67 3.27 9.97 -15.82
C TYR A 67 2.76 10.58 -14.51
N ASP A 68 1.60 11.24 -14.54
CA ASP A 68 1.04 11.91 -13.37
C ASP A 68 0.59 10.94 -12.28
N LEU A 69 0.23 9.70 -12.63
CA LEU A 69 -0.12 8.66 -11.66
C LEU A 69 1.09 8.15 -10.86
N ALA A 70 2.31 8.50 -11.28
CA ALA A 70 3.55 8.18 -10.57
C ALA A 70 3.74 9.03 -9.30
N TRP A 71 2.82 9.98 -9.05
CA TRP A 71 2.85 10.91 -7.94
C TRP A 71 1.45 11.02 -7.32
N ALA A 72 1.39 11.25 -6.01
CA ALA A 72 0.13 11.64 -5.36
C ALA A 72 0.40 12.53 -4.15
N SER A 73 -0.57 13.41 -3.85
CA SER A 73 -0.51 14.25 -2.66
C SER A 73 -0.91 13.46 -1.40
N HIS A 74 -0.15 13.67 -0.33
CA HIS A 74 -0.48 13.22 1.02
C HIS A 74 -0.05 14.29 2.01
N ASP A 75 -0.99 14.73 2.86
CA ASP A 75 -0.78 15.77 3.87
C ASP A 75 -0.09 17.05 3.36
N GLY A 76 -0.41 17.43 2.12
CA GLY A 76 0.14 18.63 1.46
C GLY A 76 1.45 18.40 0.70
N GLU A 77 2.08 17.23 0.85
CA GLU A 77 3.31 16.87 0.17
C GLU A 77 3.05 16.02 -1.06
N ARG A 78 3.87 16.21 -2.10
CA ARG A 78 3.82 15.38 -3.33
C ARG A 78 4.82 14.24 -3.18
N LEU A 79 4.31 13.03 -3.00
CA LEU A 79 5.11 11.83 -2.79
C LEU A 79 5.07 10.91 -4.01
N GLU A 80 6.11 10.08 -4.17
CA GLU A 80 6.11 9.03 -5.18
C GLU A 80 4.99 8.04 -4.90
N GLN A 81 4.18 7.75 -5.92
CA GLN A 81 3.13 6.74 -5.86
C GLN A 81 3.62 5.46 -6.53
N TRP A 82 3.30 4.34 -5.91
CA TRP A 82 3.64 2.99 -6.34
C TRP A 82 2.39 2.11 -6.31
N GLN A 83 2.43 1.02 -7.08
CA GLN A 83 1.40 0.00 -7.03
C GLN A 83 1.95 -1.39 -6.73
N TYR A 84 1.13 -2.21 -6.08
CA TYR A 84 1.37 -3.63 -5.87
C TYR A 84 0.18 -4.47 -6.36
N GLU A 85 0.44 -5.46 -7.21
CA GLU A 85 -0.53 -6.43 -7.70
C GLU A 85 -0.68 -7.61 -6.73
N VAL A 86 -1.76 -7.60 -5.94
CA VAL A 86 -2.03 -8.65 -4.94
C VAL A 86 -2.55 -9.91 -5.61
N THR A 87 -3.43 -9.76 -6.59
CA THR A 87 -3.92 -10.83 -7.48
C THR A 87 -3.99 -10.29 -8.91
N ALA A 88 -4.46 -11.08 -9.88
CA ALA A 88 -4.69 -10.56 -11.23
C ALA A 88 -5.62 -9.32 -11.24
N GLY A 89 -6.62 -9.28 -10.36
CA GLY A 89 -7.57 -8.15 -10.24
C GLY A 89 -7.34 -7.23 -9.03
N GLY A 90 -6.69 -7.72 -7.97
CA GLY A 90 -6.49 -6.97 -6.72
C GLY A 90 -5.26 -6.07 -6.77
N ARG A 91 -5.39 -4.84 -6.27
CA ARG A 91 -4.34 -3.81 -6.31
C ARG A 91 -4.24 -3.06 -4.98
N ILE A 92 -3.01 -2.65 -4.64
CA ILE A 92 -2.71 -1.68 -3.59
C ILE A 92 -2.00 -0.51 -4.25
N TRP A 93 -2.48 0.72 -4.04
CA TRP A 93 -1.73 1.93 -4.36
C TRP A 93 -1.29 2.60 -3.07
N TYR A 94 -0.05 3.03 -3.04
CA TYR A 94 0.54 3.65 -1.87
C TYR A 94 1.51 4.76 -2.29
N VAL A 95 1.70 5.72 -1.41
CA VAL A 95 2.79 6.68 -1.51
C VAL A 95 3.83 6.41 -0.45
N VAL A 96 5.09 6.74 -0.75
CA VAL A 96 6.22 6.46 0.12
C VAL A 96 6.77 7.77 0.70
N ASP A 97 6.73 7.86 2.01
CA ASP A 97 7.41 8.90 2.79
C ASP A 97 8.72 8.29 3.30
N HIS A 98 9.83 8.67 2.67
CA HIS A 98 11.15 8.16 3.00
C HIS A 98 11.72 8.75 4.29
N GLU A 99 11.30 9.96 4.67
CA GLU A 99 11.78 10.63 5.88
C GLU A 99 11.14 9.98 7.12
N ALA A 100 9.82 9.83 7.12
CA ALA A 100 9.11 9.14 8.20
C ALA A 100 9.24 7.61 8.14
N ARG A 101 9.72 7.06 7.00
CA ARG A 101 9.67 5.64 6.65
C ARG A 101 8.28 5.05 6.80
N ILE A 102 7.32 5.68 6.10
CA ILE A 102 5.93 5.25 6.08
C ILE A 102 5.47 4.99 4.65
N CYS A 103 4.85 3.84 4.43
CA CYS A 103 4.04 3.58 3.25
C CYS A 103 2.58 3.89 3.57
N TRP A 104 2.06 4.93 2.94
CA TRP A 104 0.67 5.36 3.08
C TRP A 104 -0.17 4.73 1.99
N ILE A 105 -0.95 3.70 2.35
CA ILE A 105 -1.89 3.04 1.45
C ILE A 105 -3.02 4.02 1.11
N LYS A 106 -3.03 4.48 -0.14
CA LYS A 106 -4.06 5.35 -0.72
C LYS A 106 -5.26 4.55 -1.21
N HIS A 107 -5.02 3.34 -1.71
CA HIS A 107 -6.06 2.44 -2.20
C HIS A 107 -5.68 0.98 -1.92
N ALA A 108 -6.67 0.16 -1.60
CA ALA A 108 -6.58 -1.28 -1.57
C ALA A 108 -7.92 -1.82 -2.06
N GLY A 109 -7.92 -2.85 -2.90
CA GLY A 109 -9.16 -3.41 -3.42
C GLY A 109 -8.96 -4.71 -4.16
N THR A 110 -10.00 -5.56 -4.17
CA THR A 110 -10.03 -6.86 -4.85
C THR A 110 -10.39 -6.78 -6.34
N GLY A 111 -10.86 -5.61 -6.79
CA GLY A 111 -11.11 -5.33 -8.21
C GLY A 111 -10.18 -4.25 -8.75
N HIS A 112 -10.12 -4.13 -10.08
CA HIS A 112 -9.31 -3.10 -10.74
C HIS A 112 -9.84 -1.70 -10.35
N PRO A 113 -8.97 -0.76 -9.93
CA PRO A 113 -9.42 0.60 -9.65
C PRO A 113 -9.99 1.21 -10.93
N LYS A 114 -11.25 1.66 -10.92
CA LYS A 114 -11.90 2.32 -12.08
C LYS A 114 -11.15 3.55 -12.63
N VAL A 115 -10.15 4.04 -11.89
CA VAL A 115 -9.33 5.22 -12.24
C VAL A 115 -8.28 4.89 -13.32
N THR A 116 -7.94 3.63 -13.55
CA THR A 116 -6.97 3.24 -14.59
C THR A 116 -7.58 2.98 -15.96
N ASP A 117 -8.91 3.04 -16.10
CA ASP A 117 -9.61 2.83 -17.37
C ASP A 117 -9.70 4.12 -18.23
N ARG A 118 -8.76 5.06 -18.08
CA ARG A 118 -8.72 6.33 -18.83
C ARG A 118 -7.56 6.38 -19.82
#